data_AF-A0A1Q5FAN6-F1
#
_entry.id   AF-A0A1Q5FAN6-F1
#
_cell.length_a   1.000
_cell.length_b   1.000
_cell.length_c   1.000
_cell.angle_alpha   90.00
_cell.angle_beta   90.00
_cell.angle_gamma   90.00
#
_symmetry.space_group_name_H-M   'P 1'
#
loop_
_entity.id
_entity.type
_entity.pdbx_description
1 polymer ?
#
loop_
_entity_poly.entity_id
_entity_poly.type
_entity_poly.pdbx_seq_one_letter_code
_entity_poly.pdbx_strand_id
1 'polypeptide(L)'
;MGSRSDLTDAQWERLEPYLPVSNGRCGRWRDHHQVVNGVLDRIRTGVQWRDLPERYGPWKTVHERHRRWSADGTWEMLLRRVQAGADAAGEVDWDVSVDSTSVRAHHHAAGTRHAPPPALKGGSARAVRAARIRAELIDRLVEVVREARRSAARAAGSPARST
;
A
#
# COMPACT_ATOMS: atom_id res chain seq x y z
N MET A 1 -1.63 -17.88 -10.32
CA MET A 1 -0.41 -17.42 -9.62
C MET A 1 -0.56 -15.93 -9.31
N GLY A 2 -0.45 -15.54 -8.04
CA GLY A 2 -0.46 -14.14 -7.62
C GLY A 2 0.79 -13.40 -8.11
N SER A 3 0.64 -12.14 -8.46
CA SER A 3 1.75 -11.26 -8.80
C SER A 3 2.49 -10.82 -7.53
N ARG A 4 3.76 -10.42 -7.65
CA ARG A 4 4.55 -9.88 -6.51
C ARG A 4 3.92 -8.63 -5.87
N SER A 5 2.98 -8.00 -6.58
CA SER A 5 2.24 -6.80 -6.15
C SER A 5 0.99 -7.12 -5.35
N ASP A 6 0.49 -8.36 -5.44
CA ASP A 6 -0.77 -8.74 -4.82
C ASP A 6 -0.62 -8.69 -3.30
N LEU A 7 -1.68 -8.24 -2.64
CA LEU A 7 -1.78 -8.36 -1.20
C LEU A 7 -1.90 -9.83 -0.85
N THR A 8 -1.14 -10.25 0.16
CA THR A 8 -1.38 -11.54 0.80
C THR A 8 -2.72 -11.51 1.54
N ASP A 9 -3.35 -12.66 1.73
CA ASP A 9 -4.62 -12.74 2.48
C ASP A 9 -4.51 -12.10 3.87
N ALA A 10 -3.37 -12.28 4.55
CA ALA A 10 -3.10 -11.65 5.83
C ALA A 10 -3.01 -10.10 5.77
N GLN A 11 -2.51 -9.54 4.67
CA GLN A 11 -2.55 -8.08 4.44
C GLN A 11 -3.98 -7.63 4.11
N TRP A 12 -4.69 -8.42 3.30
CA TRP A 12 -6.06 -8.14 2.92
C TRP A 12 -7.00 -8.10 4.13
N GLU A 13 -6.94 -9.09 5.02
CA GLU A 13 -7.74 -9.16 6.27
C GLU A 13 -7.56 -7.92 7.16
N ARG A 14 -6.41 -7.26 7.09
CA ARG A 14 -6.11 -6.03 7.86
C ARG A 14 -6.64 -4.78 7.17
N LEU A 15 -6.77 -4.79 5.85
CA LEU A 15 -7.24 -3.66 5.06
C LEU A 15 -8.77 -3.67 4.89
N GLU A 16 -9.34 -4.86 4.66
CA GLU A 16 -10.75 -5.08 4.34
C GLU A 16 -11.74 -4.38 5.29
N PRO A 17 -11.55 -4.42 6.63
CA PRO A 17 -12.49 -3.81 7.56
C PRO A 17 -12.61 -2.29 7.43
N TYR A 18 -11.62 -1.63 6.81
CA TYR A 18 -11.57 -0.18 6.65
C TYR A 18 -12.10 0.29 5.29
N LEU A 19 -12.39 -0.64 4.38
CA LEU A 19 -12.88 -0.30 3.05
C LEU A 19 -14.30 0.26 3.13
N PRO A 20 -14.63 1.28 2.33
CA PRO A 20 -15.99 1.79 2.27
C PRO A 20 -16.93 0.68 1.83
N VAL A 21 -17.91 0.37 2.68
CA VAL A 21 -18.93 -0.64 2.37
C VAL A 21 -19.78 -0.11 1.22
N SER A 22 -19.99 -0.94 0.19
CA SER A 22 -20.87 -0.64 -0.93
C SER A 22 -22.25 -0.26 -0.38
N ASN A 23 -22.59 1.02 -0.46
CA ASN A 23 -23.79 1.63 0.11
C ASN A 23 -25.07 1.35 -0.70
N GLY A 24 -25.12 0.23 -1.45
CA GLY A 24 -26.28 -0.25 -2.21
C GLY A 24 -26.74 0.64 -3.38
N ARG A 25 -26.26 1.89 -3.48
CA ARG A 25 -26.69 2.88 -4.49
C ARG A 25 -26.03 2.72 -5.86
N CYS A 26 -24.98 1.90 -5.98
CA CYS A 26 -24.18 1.77 -7.20
C CYS A 26 -23.89 0.31 -7.53
N GLY A 27 -24.93 -0.48 -7.83
CA GLY A 27 -24.79 -1.87 -8.30
C GLY A 27 -23.94 -2.78 -7.39
N ARG A 28 -23.68 -4.00 -7.84
CA ARG A 28 -22.74 -4.90 -7.16
C ARG A 28 -21.33 -4.38 -7.40
N TRP A 29 -20.70 -3.78 -6.40
CA TRP A 29 -19.29 -3.41 -6.50
C TRP A 29 -18.49 -4.67 -6.82
N ARG A 30 -17.62 -4.61 -7.84
CA ARG A 30 -16.61 -5.65 -8.04
C ARG A 30 -15.76 -5.77 -6.79
N ASP A 31 -15.26 -6.98 -6.56
CA ASP A 31 -14.36 -7.34 -5.48
C ASP A 31 -13.31 -6.24 -5.24
N HIS A 32 -13.31 -5.69 -4.02
CA HIS A 32 -12.35 -4.66 -3.64
C HIS A 32 -10.92 -5.19 -3.69
N HIS A 33 -10.73 -6.47 -3.40
CA HIS A 33 -9.41 -7.09 -3.38
C HIS A 33 -8.75 -7.03 -4.75
N GLN A 34 -9.50 -7.40 -5.80
CA GLN A 34 -9.05 -7.31 -7.18
C GLN A 34 -8.66 -5.88 -7.59
N VAL A 35 -9.48 -4.89 -7.22
CA VAL A 35 -9.22 -3.51 -7.62
C VAL A 35 -8.02 -2.92 -6.87
N VAL A 36 -7.91 -3.16 -5.56
CA VAL A 36 -6.74 -2.72 -4.78
C VAL A 36 -5.46 -3.38 -5.32
N ASN A 37 -5.48 -4.68 -5.59
CA ASN A 37 -4.32 -5.36 -6.17
C ASN A 37 -3.96 -4.82 -7.57
N GLY A 38 -4.96 -4.49 -8.40
CA GLY A 38 -4.71 -3.87 -9.71
C GLY A 38 -4.08 -2.48 -9.61
N VAL A 39 -4.50 -1.67 -8.63
CA VAL A 39 -3.89 -0.36 -8.36
C VAL A 39 -2.44 -0.52 -7.89
N LEU A 40 -2.20 -1.45 -6.96
CA LEU A 40 -0.86 -1.73 -6.44
C LEU A 40 0.09 -2.25 -7.54
N ASP A 41 -0.38 -3.14 -8.40
CA ASP A 41 0.40 -3.63 -9.52
C ASP A 41 0.76 -2.51 -10.49
N ARG A 42 -0.18 -1.63 -10.83
CA ARG A 42 0.06 -0.47 -11.68
C ARG A 42 1.11 0.46 -11.09
N ILE A 43 1.04 0.75 -9.79
CA ILE A 43 1.99 1.66 -9.13
C ILE A 43 3.39 1.06 -9.07
N ARG A 44 3.50 -0.23 -8.71
CA ARG A 44 4.79 -0.91 -8.64
C ARG A 44 5.45 -1.07 -10.02
N THR A 45 4.68 -1.44 -11.04
CA THR A 45 5.21 -1.72 -12.38
C THR A 45 5.31 -0.50 -13.26
N GLY A 46 4.54 0.56 -12.98
CA GLY A 46 4.46 1.75 -13.83
C GLY A 46 3.76 1.53 -15.17
N VAL A 47 3.09 0.38 -15.38
CA VAL A 47 2.39 0.10 -16.65
C VAL A 47 1.28 1.10 -16.92
N GLN A 48 0.95 1.30 -18.20
CA GLN A 48 -0.22 2.09 -18.54
C GLN A 48 -1.48 1.39 -18.05
N TRP A 49 -2.52 2.16 -17.72
CA TRP A 49 -3.79 1.57 -17.28
C TRP A 49 -4.35 0.56 -18.29
N ARG A 50 -4.14 0.79 -19.60
CA ARG A 50 -4.61 -0.13 -20.65
C ARG A 50 -3.89 -1.47 -20.67
N ASP A 51 -2.66 -1.52 -20.16
CA ASP A 51 -1.83 -2.71 -20.10
C ASP A 51 -1.97 -3.44 -18.76
N LEU A 52 -2.93 -3.02 -17.92
CA LEU A 52 -3.19 -3.67 -16.65
C LEU A 52 -3.65 -5.12 -16.91
N PRO A 53 -3.03 -6.11 -16.25
CA PRO A 53 -3.38 -7.51 -16.46
C PRO A 53 -4.85 -7.81 -16.18
N GLU A 54 -5.48 -8.58 -17.08
CA GLU A 54 -6.91 -8.91 -17.03
C GLU A 54 -7.35 -9.63 -15.76
N ARG A 55 -6.41 -10.25 -15.02
CA ARG A 55 -6.67 -10.89 -13.72
C ARG A 55 -7.28 -9.93 -12.68
N TYR A 56 -7.05 -8.63 -12.81
CA TYR A 56 -7.63 -7.61 -11.94
C TYR A 56 -9.00 -7.11 -12.43
N GLY A 57 -9.45 -7.62 -13.57
CA GLY A 57 -10.65 -7.18 -14.24
C GLY A 57 -10.44 -6.02 -15.21
N PRO A 58 -11.54 -5.43 -15.71
CA PRO A 58 -11.48 -4.34 -16.66
C PRO A 58 -10.73 -3.14 -16.08
N TRP A 59 -9.64 -2.73 -16.75
CA TRP A 59 -8.81 -1.62 -16.31
C TRP A 59 -9.60 -0.32 -16.08
N LYS A 60 -10.67 -0.09 -16.86
CA LYS A 60 -11.55 1.08 -16.70
C LYS A 60 -12.18 1.12 -15.30
N THR A 61 -12.60 -0.03 -14.77
CA THR A 61 -13.18 -0.14 -13.43
C THR A 61 -12.15 0.13 -12.35
N VAL A 62 -10.93 -0.42 -12.50
CA VAL A 62 -9.82 -0.19 -11.58
C VAL A 62 -9.43 1.28 -11.56
N HIS A 63 -9.27 1.87 -12.75
CA HIS A 63 -8.91 3.28 -12.91
C HIS A 63 -9.98 4.22 -12.33
N GLU A 64 -11.26 4.01 -12.63
CA GLU A 64 -12.34 4.87 -12.14
C GLU A 64 -12.46 4.80 -10.62
N ARG A 65 -12.30 3.61 -10.03
CA ARG A 65 -12.29 3.46 -8.56
C ARG A 65 -11.08 4.14 -7.95
N HIS A 66 -9.89 3.95 -8.51
CA HIS A 66 -8.69 4.65 -8.07
C HIS A 66 -8.84 6.17 -8.13
N ARG A 67 -9.38 6.70 -9.24
CA ARG A 67 -9.66 8.13 -9.43
C ARG A 67 -10.63 8.65 -8.37
N ARG A 68 -11.76 7.96 -8.16
CA ARG A 68 -12.77 8.34 -7.16
C ARG A 68 -12.17 8.36 -5.75
N TRP A 69 -11.48 7.30 -5.36
CA TRP A 69 -10.86 7.22 -4.04
C TRP A 69 -9.73 8.20 -3.81
N SER A 70 -9.03 8.60 -4.89
CA SER A 70 -8.04 9.68 -4.85
C SER A 70 -8.69 11.05 -4.65
N ALA A 71 -9.83 11.29 -5.30
CA ALA A 71 -10.57 12.56 -5.15
C ALA A 71 -11.26 12.67 -3.78
N ASP A 72 -11.82 11.56 -3.28
CA ASP A 72 -12.57 11.52 -2.01
C ASP A 72 -11.65 11.36 -0.78
N GLY A 73 -10.32 11.24 -0.97
CA GLY A 73 -9.36 11.05 0.11
C GLY A 73 -9.44 9.69 0.81
N THR A 74 -10.02 8.70 0.14
CA THR A 74 -10.22 7.34 0.69
C THR A 74 -8.88 6.65 0.91
N TRP A 75 -7.90 6.84 0.02
CA TRP A 75 -6.57 6.26 0.19
C TRP A 75 -5.87 6.78 1.46
N GLU A 76 -5.97 8.08 1.73
CA GLU A 76 -5.45 8.69 2.96
C GLU A 76 -6.18 8.19 4.20
N MET A 77 -7.50 8.01 4.13
CA MET A 77 -8.28 7.42 5.21
C MET A 77 -7.81 5.98 5.51
N LEU A 78 -7.65 5.14 4.48
CA LEU A 78 -7.20 3.76 4.63
C LEU A 78 -5.80 3.70 5.26
N LEU A 79 -4.86 4.50 4.76
CA LEU A 79 -3.52 4.59 5.32
C LEU A 79 -3.55 4.94 6.82
N ARG A 80 -4.29 5.99 7.19
CA ARG A 80 -4.42 6.40 8.60
C ARG A 80 -5.02 5.31 9.48
N ARG A 81 -6.03 4.58 8.98
CA ARG A 81 -6.67 3.49 9.74
C ARG A 81 -5.73 2.32 9.97
N VAL A 82 -4.95 1.93 8.97
CA VAL A 82 -3.96 0.86 9.10
C VAL A 82 -2.82 1.28 10.04
N GLN A 83 -2.36 2.53 9.96
CA GLN A 83 -1.37 3.09 10.90
C GLN A 83 -1.87 3.07 12.34
N ALA A 84 -3.11 3.56 12.59
CA ALA A 84 -3.71 3.53 13.93
C ALA A 84 -3.84 2.08 14.48
N GLY A 85 -4.09 1.10 13.61
CA GLY A 85 -4.10 -0.31 13.98
C GLY A 85 -2.72 -0.90 14.31
N ALA A 86 -1.63 -0.29 13.81
CA ALA A 86 -0.27 -0.63 14.19
C ALA A 86 0.12 0.03 15.53
N ASP A 87 -0.25 1.29 15.72
CA ASP A 87 -0.06 2.02 16.98
C ASP A 87 -0.73 1.31 18.15
N ALA A 88 -2.00 0.91 17.98
CA ALA A 88 -2.76 0.19 18.99
C ALA A 88 -2.19 -1.20 19.32
N ALA A 89 -1.43 -1.80 18.41
CA ALA A 89 -0.76 -3.07 18.62
C ALA A 89 0.61 -2.92 19.31
N GLY A 90 1.08 -1.70 19.56
CA GLY A 90 2.42 -1.42 20.10
C GLY A 90 3.54 -1.82 19.12
N GLU A 91 3.24 -1.84 17.82
CA GLU A 91 4.16 -2.30 16.77
C GLU A 91 4.89 -1.14 16.06
N VAL A 92 4.63 0.10 16.46
CA VAL A 92 5.25 1.29 15.87
C VAL A 92 6.39 1.76 16.77
N ASP A 93 7.60 1.31 16.44
CA ASP A 93 8.81 2.07 16.75
C ASP A 93 8.92 3.16 15.68
N TRP A 94 8.76 4.43 16.08
CA TRP A 94 8.74 5.59 15.19
C TRP A 94 10.12 5.92 14.56
N ASP A 95 11.02 4.94 14.47
CA ASP A 95 12.43 5.14 14.07
C ASP A 95 12.76 4.57 12.68
N VAL A 96 11.79 4.01 11.94
CA VAL A 96 12.06 3.46 10.61
C VAL A 96 11.93 4.55 9.55
N SER A 97 13.06 5.21 9.31
CA SER A 97 13.28 6.16 8.22
C SER A 97 12.84 5.61 6.87
N VAL A 98 12.07 6.46 6.19
CA VAL A 98 11.76 6.46 4.77
C VAL A 98 13.07 6.43 3.96
N ASP A 99 13.09 5.59 2.93
CA ASP A 99 14.17 5.32 1.94
C ASP A 99 15.31 4.36 2.37
N SER A 100 14.98 3.10 2.65
CA SER A 100 15.97 2.02 2.71
C SER A 100 16.16 1.34 1.34
N THR A 101 17.11 1.81 0.53
CA THR A 101 17.65 0.98 -0.57
C THR A 101 18.45 -0.18 0.02
N SER A 102 17.96 -1.41 -0.14
CA SER A 102 18.71 -2.62 0.22
C SER A 102 19.72 -2.97 -0.89
N VAL A 103 21.02 -2.85 -0.60
CA VAL A 103 22.11 -3.35 -1.44
C VAL A 103 22.64 -4.64 -0.80
N ARG A 104 22.75 -5.72 -1.58
CA ARG A 104 23.34 -6.98 -1.10
C ARG A 104 24.81 -6.73 -0.75
N ALA A 105 25.17 -6.81 0.53
CA ALA A 105 26.56 -6.73 0.96
C ALA A 105 27.38 -7.86 0.31
N HIS A 106 28.58 -7.54 -0.15
CA HIS A 106 29.55 -8.54 -0.60
C HIS A 106 29.93 -9.44 0.58
N HIS A 107 30.09 -10.75 0.33
CA HIS A 107 30.34 -11.77 1.34
C HIS A 107 31.59 -11.52 2.21
N HIS A 108 32.48 -10.62 1.78
CA HIS A 108 33.67 -10.18 2.51
C HIS A 108 33.45 -8.99 3.48
N ALA A 109 32.24 -8.44 3.62
CA ALA A 109 31.97 -7.31 4.53
C ALA A 109 31.74 -7.72 6.01
N ALA A 110 31.96 -8.98 6.37
CA ALA A 110 31.81 -9.48 7.74
C ALA A 110 33.07 -9.19 8.56
N GLY A 111 33.20 -7.96 9.08
CA GLY A 111 34.42 -7.57 9.78
C GLY A 111 34.28 -6.45 10.80
N THR A 112 33.36 -6.54 11.77
CA THR A 112 33.49 -5.89 13.09
C THR A 112 32.39 -6.36 14.04
N ARG A 113 32.75 -6.81 15.26
CA ARG A 113 31.78 -7.11 16.32
C ARG A 113 31.30 -5.78 16.94
N HIS A 114 30.10 -5.33 16.57
CA HIS A 114 29.37 -4.40 17.43
C HIS A 114 28.52 -5.17 18.43
N ALA A 115 28.57 -4.73 19.69
CA ALA A 115 27.70 -5.25 20.73
C ALA A 115 26.24 -5.13 20.25
N PRO A 116 25.41 -6.18 20.43
CA PRO A 116 24.04 -6.10 19.99
C PRO A 116 23.33 -4.97 20.75
N PRO A 117 22.48 -4.17 20.07
CA PRO A 117 21.57 -3.26 20.77
C PRO A 117 20.76 -4.05 21.80
N PRO A 118 20.36 -3.43 22.92
CA PRO A 118 19.62 -4.10 23.98
C PRO A 118 18.41 -4.83 23.37
N ALA A 119 18.32 -6.12 23.68
CA ALA A 119 17.29 -7.00 23.14
C ALA A 119 15.90 -6.41 23.44
N LEU A 120 15.18 -6.06 22.37
CA LEU A 120 13.76 -5.79 22.40
C LEU A 120 13.09 -6.93 23.18
N LYS A 121 12.36 -6.58 24.27
CA LYS A 121 11.59 -7.55 25.06
C LYS A 121 10.74 -8.38 24.11
N GLY A 122 10.98 -9.68 24.10
CA GLY A 122 10.55 -10.60 23.04
C GLY A 122 9.05 -10.52 22.72
N GLY A 123 8.73 -9.84 21.63
CA GLY A 123 7.52 -10.13 20.89
C GLY A 123 7.62 -11.55 20.34
N SER A 124 6.59 -12.37 20.54
CA SER A 124 6.49 -13.69 19.92
C SER A 124 6.85 -13.61 18.44
N ALA A 125 7.51 -14.63 17.86
CA ALA A 125 7.81 -14.68 16.42
C ALA A 125 6.58 -14.40 15.53
N ARG A 126 5.38 -14.71 16.04
CA ARG A 126 4.09 -14.37 15.42
C ARG A 126 3.79 -12.87 15.42
N ALA A 127 4.06 -12.18 16.53
CA ALA A 127 3.91 -10.73 16.66
C ALA A 127 4.91 -9.99 15.75
N VAL A 128 6.17 -10.42 15.74
CA VAL A 128 7.19 -9.86 14.82
C VAL A 128 6.76 -10.05 13.35
N ARG A 129 6.21 -11.22 13.00
CA ARG A 129 5.65 -11.45 11.65
C ARG A 129 4.44 -10.57 11.35
N ALA A 130 3.51 -10.39 12.31
CA ALA A 130 2.33 -9.56 12.14
C ALA A 130 2.69 -8.08 11.95
N ALA A 131 3.67 -7.57 12.71
CA ALA A 131 4.22 -6.23 12.58
C ALA A 131 4.84 -6.01 11.19
N ARG A 132 5.64 -6.96 10.72
CA ARG A 132 6.21 -6.90 9.36
C ARG A 132 5.13 -6.86 8.27
N ILE A 133 4.10 -7.69 8.39
CA ILE A 133 2.97 -7.72 7.44
C ILE A 133 2.25 -6.36 7.41
N ARG A 134 2.05 -5.73 8.58
CA ARG A 134 1.45 -4.39 8.69
C ARG A 134 2.36 -3.30 8.12
N ALA A 135 3.64 -3.31 8.43
CA ALA A 135 4.62 -2.34 7.90
C ALA A 135 4.68 -2.40 6.36
N GLU A 136 4.80 -3.61 5.77
CA GLU A 136 4.81 -3.78 4.31
C GLU A 136 3.49 -3.30 3.66
N LEU A 137 2.34 -3.45 4.34
CA LEU A 137 1.06 -2.92 3.86
C LEU A 137 1.04 -1.39 3.93
N ILE A 138 1.53 -0.79 5.02
CA ILE A 138 1.63 0.67 5.18
C ILE A 138 2.49 1.27 4.07
N ASP A 139 3.67 0.71 3.80
CA ASP A 139 4.57 1.19 2.76
C ASP A 139 3.89 1.22 1.38
N ARG A 140 3.20 0.13 1.02
CA ARG A 140 2.42 0.03 -0.22
C ARG A 140 1.31 1.09 -0.29
N LEU A 141 0.58 1.33 0.82
CA LEU A 141 -0.47 2.35 0.87
C LEU A 141 0.09 3.77 0.81
N VAL A 142 1.26 4.02 1.40
CA VAL A 142 1.97 5.31 1.30
C VAL A 142 2.33 5.60 -0.15
N GLU A 143 2.82 4.62 -0.90
CA GLU A 143 3.08 4.78 -2.34
C GLU A 143 1.81 5.15 -3.12
N VAL A 144 0.69 4.50 -2.82
CA VAL A 144 -0.62 4.82 -3.42
C VAL A 144 -1.04 6.25 -3.12
N VAL A 145 -0.94 6.68 -1.86
CA VAL A 145 -1.30 8.05 -1.45
C VAL A 145 -0.37 9.08 -2.11
N ARG A 146 0.93 8.81 -2.19
CA ARG A 146 1.88 9.68 -2.90
C ARG A 146 1.51 9.80 -4.38
N GLU A 147 1.15 8.70 -5.04
CA GLU A 147 0.71 8.72 -6.45
C GLU A 147 -0.64 9.44 -6.64
N ALA A 148 -1.60 9.22 -5.74
CA ALA A 148 -2.88 9.91 -5.75
C ALA A 148 -2.70 11.43 -5.65
N ARG A 149 -1.86 11.90 -4.71
CA ARG A 149 -1.50 13.32 -4.55
C ARG A 149 -0.78 13.87 -5.77
N ARG A 150 0.19 13.14 -6.34
CA ARG A 150 0.86 13.54 -7.60
C ARG A 150 -0.13 13.67 -8.75
N SER A 151 -1.09 12.75 -8.85
CA SER A 151 -2.14 12.78 -9.88
C SER A 151 -3.09 13.96 -9.69
N ALA A 152 -3.48 14.26 -8.45
CA ALA A 152 -4.31 15.41 -8.12
C ALA A 152 -3.58 16.74 -8.42
N ALA A 153 -2.28 16.84 -8.10
CA ALA A 153 -1.47 18.01 -8.42
C ALA A 153 -1.33 18.24 -9.95
N ARG A 154 -1.18 17.17 -10.74
CA ARG A 154 -1.21 17.25 -12.21
C ARG A 154 -2.56 17.71 -12.74
N ALA A 155 -3.66 17.28 -12.11
CA ALA A 155 -5.00 17.70 -12.50
C ALA A 155 -5.26 19.18 -12.16
N ALA A 156 -4.78 19.67 -11.01
CA ALA A 156 -4.90 21.06 -10.60
C ALA A 156 -3.99 22.01 -11.40
N GLY A 157 -2.84 21.52 -11.88
CA GLY A 157 -1.89 22.28 -12.68
C GLY A 157 -2.16 22.32 -14.18
N SER A 158 -3.24 21.70 -14.68
CA SER A 158 -3.63 21.78 -16.09
C SER A 158 -4.44 23.06 -16.32
N PRO A 159 -3.87 24.12 -16.94
CA PRO A 159 -4.64 25.32 -17.25
C PRO A 159 -5.76 24.96 -18.22
N ALA A 160 -6.94 25.56 -18.01
CA ALA A 160 -8.07 25.44 -18.91
C ALA A 160 -7.61 25.75 -20.34
N ARG A 161 -7.77 24.77 -21.23
CA ARG A 161 -7.45 24.89 -22.64
C ARG A 161 -8.38 25.96 -23.22
N SER A 162 -7.86 27.18 -23.40
CA SER A 162 -8.58 28.30 -23.99
C SER A 162 -9.04 27.93 -25.41
N THR A 163 -10.32 28.23 -25.64
CA THR A 163 -11.07 28.19 -26.90
C THR A 163 -10.39 28.95 -28.03
#